data_AF-A0A434IFN2-F1
#
_entry.id   AF-A0A434IFN2-F1
#
_cell.length_a   1.000
_cell.length_b   1.000
_cell.length_c   1.000
_cell.angle_alpha   90.00
_cell.angle_beta   90.00
_cell.angle_gamma   90.00
#
_symmetry.space_group_name_H-M   'P 1'
#
loop_
_entity.id
_entity.type
_entity.pdbx_description
1 polymer ?
#
loop_
_entity_poly.entity_id
_entity_poly.type
_entity_poly.pdbx_seq_one_letter_code
_entity_poly.pdbx_strand_id
1 'polypeptide(L)'
;LSAGEYETEKLAPFQIGAEDEEKRLQQKKITRTDEFARAMAQRLDALPGVRASFELHAGENHMSILPVTVNRAVQAAFAVREKDTALC
;
A
#
# COMPACT_ATOMS: atom_id res chain seq x y z
N LEU A 1 3.73 -3.70 -2.64
CA LEU A 1 3.31 -3.12 -1.35
C LEU A 1 2.13 -2.20 -1.58
N SER A 2 1.33 -1.95 -0.55
CA SER A 2 0.10 -1.18 -0.69
C SER A 2 -0.30 -0.56 0.64
N ALA A 3 -1.06 0.54 0.58
CA ALA A 3 -1.71 1.15 1.73
C ALA A 3 -3.07 1.73 1.34
N GLY A 4 -3.98 1.85 2.31
CA GLY A 4 -5.25 2.52 2.13
C GLY A 4 -5.08 4.03 2.19
N GLU A 5 -5.93 4.78 1.49
CA GLU A 5 -5.93 6.24 1.56
C GLU A 5 -6.01 6.75 3.01
N TYR A 6 -6.82 6.09 3.85
CA TYR A 6 -6.97 6.45 5.25
C TYR A 6 -5.92 5.82 6.17
N GLU A 7 -4.81 5.32 5.61
CA GLU A 7 -3.59 4.99 6.35
C GLU A 7 -2.52 6.10 6.23
N THR A 8 -2.76 7.10 5.36
CA THR A 8 -1.98 8.34 5.26
C THR A 8 -2.24 9.25 6.47
N GLU A 9 -1.80 10.51 6.40
CA GLU A 9 -2.17 11.55 7.36
C GLU A 9 -3.69 11.83 7.43
N LYS A 10 -4.48 11.40 6.43
CA LYS A 10 -5.93 11.57 6.42
C LYS A 10 -6.65 10.58 7.35
N LEU A 11 -7.66 11.08 8.06
CA LEU A 11 -8.65 10.24 8.76
C LEU A 11 -9.69 9.70 7.79
N ALA A 12 -10.26 8.54 8.14
CA ALA A 12 -11.45 8.04 7.46
C ALA A 12 -12.66 8.95 7.78
N PRO A 13 -13.67 9.08 6.89
CA PRO A 13 -14.77 10.02 7.09
C PRO A 13 -15.54 9.84 8.40
N PHE A 14 -15.71 8.59 8.86
CA PHE A 14 -16.40 8.29 10.11
C PHE A 14 -15.59 8.61 11.38
N GLN A 15 -14.31 8.96 11.24
CA GLN A 15 -13.43 9.35 12.35
C GLN A 15 -13.40 10.86 12.57
N ILE A 16 -13.92 11.65 11.63
CA ILE A 16 -13.98 13.11 11.72
C ILE A 16 -15.14 13.50 12.64
N GLY A 17 -14.88 14.35 13.63
CA GLY A 17 -15.82 14.75 14.67
C GLY A 17 -15.97 13.74 15.82
N ALA A 18 -15.23 12.63 15.80
CA ALA A 18 -15.23 11.67 16.90
C ALA A 18 -14.45 12.19 18.11
N GLU A 19 -14.80 11.75 19.31
CA GLU A 19 -14.13 12.19 20.56
C GLU A 19 -12.62 11.93 20.56
N ASP A 20 -12.15 10.94 19.79
CA ASP A 20 -10.75 10.55 19.69
C ASP A 20 -10.04 11.06 18.42
N GLU A 21 -10.64 11.99 17.68
CA GLU A 21 -10.11 12.52 16.40
C GLU A 21 -8.66 12.98 16.53
N GLU A 22 -8.37 13.86 17.50
CA GLU A 22 -7.03 14.42 17.71
C GLU A 22 -6.02 13.31 18.04
N LYS A 23 -6.40 12.36 18.89
CA LYS A 23 -5.56 11.21 19.23
C LYS A 23 -5.22 10.39 17.98
N ARG A 24 -6.17 10.18 17.07
CA ARG A 24 -5.94 9.47 15.81
C ARG A 24 -5.02 10.24 14.87
N LEU A 25 -5.18 11.57 14.78
CA LEU A 25 -4.27 12.42 13.99
C LEU A 25 -2.84 12.36 14.51
N GLN A 26 -2.64 12.43 15.83
CA GLN A 26 -1.30 12.31 16.42
C GLN A 26 -0.71 10.92 16.18
N GLN A 27 -1.51 9.86 16.27
CA GLN A 27 -1.03 8.51 15.97
C GLN A 27 -0.60 8.36 14.51
N LYS A 28 -1.29 8.99 13.56
CA LYS A 28 -0.94 8.93 12.13
C LYS A 28 0.43 9.52 11.82
N LYS A 29 0.81 10.62 12.50
CA LYS A 29 2.14 11.23 12.39
C LYS A 29 3.27 10.29 12.84
N ILE A 30 2.97 9.33 13.69
CA ILE A 30 3.92 8.33 14.19
C ILE A 30 3.95 7.13 13.24
N THR A 31 2.77 6.60 12.88
CA THR A 31 2.67 5.33 12.16
C THR A 31 3.16 5.43 10.71
N ARG A 32 2.77 6.47 9.95
CA ARG A 32 3.27 6.76 8.58
C ARG A 32 3.34 5.53 7.66
N THR A 33 2.29 4.69 7.67
CA THR A 33 2.27 3.39 6.99
C THR A 33 2.57 3.51 5.50
N ASP A 34 1.92 4.44 4.81
CA ASP A 34 2.04 4.63 3.37
C ASP A 34 3.45 5.09 2.98
N GLU A 35 4.04 6.01 3.74
CA GLU A 35 5.39 6.51 3.50
C GLU A 35 6.44 5.41 3.67
N PHE A 36 6.37 4.64 4.77
CA PHE A 36 7.32 3.56 5.01
C PHE A 36 7.13 2.40 4.01
N ALA A 37 5.90 2.06 3.64
CA ALA A 37 5.62 1.05 2.63
C ALA A 37 6.13 1.47 1.24
N ARG A 38 5.97 2.75 0.87
CA ARG A 38 6.51 3.31 -0.38
C ARG A 38 8.04 3.29 -0.40
N ALA A 39 8.68 3.74 0.68
CA ALA A 39 10.13 3.72 0.80
C ALA A 39 10.68 2.28 0.75
N MET A 40 9.99 1.32 1.36
CA MET A 40 10.34 -0.10 1.26
C MET A 40 10.22 -0.62 -0.17
N ALA A 41 9.14 -0.28 -0.90
CA ALA A 41 9.00 -0.67 -2.30
C ALA A 41 10.16 -0.16 -3.16
N GLN A 42 10.53 1.11 -3.02
CA GLN A 42 11.66 1.70 -3.74
C GLN A 42 12.97 0.99 -3.43
N ARG A 43 13.22 0.68 -2.15
CA ARG A 43 14.45 -0.03 -1.73
C ARG A 43 14.51 -1.46 -2.27
N LEU A 44 13.37 -2.16 -2.32
CA LEU A 44 13.29 -3.52 -2.85
C LEU A 44 13.44 -3.55 -4.37
N ASP A 45 12.84 -2.61 -5.08
CA ASP A 45 12.90 -2.55 -6.54
C ASP A 45 14.31 -2.20 -7.06
N ALA A 46 15.13 -1.56 -6.23
CA ALA A 46 16.54 -1.32 -6.52
C ALA A 46 17.43 -2.59 -6.44
N LEU A 47 16.90 -3.71 -5.93
CA LEU A 47 17.67 -4.96 -5.81
C LEU A 47 17.61 -5.77 -7.11
N PRO A 48 18.75 -6.29 -7.60
CA PRO A 48 18.78 -7.18 -8.75
C PRO A 48 17.87 -8.40 -8.56
N GLY A 49 17.03 -8.70 -9.55
CA GLY A 49 16.14 -9.86 -9.54
C GLY A 49 14.86 -9.70 -8.71
N VAL A 50 14.66 -8.55 -8.06
CA VAL A 50 13.42 -8.22 -7.35
C VAL A 50 12.64 -7.18 -8.15
N ARG A 51 11.31 -7.34 -8.22
CA ARG A 51 10.41 -6.28 -8.71
C ARG A 51 9.46 -5.93 -7.59
N ALA A 52 9.39 -4.67 -7.22
CA ALA A 52 8.52 -4.19 -6.17
C ALA A 52 7.88 -2.85 -6.55
N SER A 53 6.56 -2.76 -6.41
CA SER A 53 5.81 -1.53 -6.60
C SER A 53 5.04 -1.16 -5.33
N PHE A 54 4.61 0.09 -5.25
CA PHE A 54 3.70 0.58 -4.23
C PHE A 54 2.42 1.12 -4.86
N GLU A 55 1.27 0.79 -4.28
CA GLU A 55 -0.04 1.30 -4.70
C GLU A 55 -0.85 1.85 -3.51
N LEU A 56 -1.46 3.03 -3.69
CA LEU A 56 -2.37 3.62 -2.72
C LEU A 56 -3.81 3.39 -3.17
N HIS A 57 -4.65 2.81 -2.31
CA HIS A 57 -6.03 2.50 -2.63
C HIS A 57 -6.98 3.57 -2.11
N ALA A 58 -7.59 4.33 -3.02
CA ALA A 58 -8.55 5.38 -2.71
C ALA A 58 -9.77 4.84 -1.95
N GLY A 59 -10.23 5.58 -0.93
CA GLY A 59 -11.39 5.20 -0.12
C GLY A 59 -11.19 4.04 0.85
N GLU A 60 -10.01 3.41 0.88
CA GLU A 60 -9.75 2.26 1.75
C GLU A 60 -9.10 2.67 3.09
N ASN A 61 -9.48 1.95 4.15
CA ASN A 61 -8.80 1.97 5.45
C ASN A 61 -8.01 0.68 5.68
N HIS A 62 -7.35 0.56 6.84
CA HIS A 62 -6.52 -0.59 7.20
C HIS A 62 -7.24 -1.95 7.07
N MET A 63 -8.52 -2.02 7.41
CA MET A 63 -9.29 -3.27 7.36
C MET A 63 -9.88 -3.52 5.97
N SER A 64 -10.39 -2.48 5.31
CA SER A 64 -11.10 -2.62 4.03
C SER A 64 -10.16 -2.84 2.85
N ILE A 65 -8.89 -2.45 2.96
CA ILE A 65 -7.89 -2.70 1.91
C ILE A 65 -7.49 -4.18 1.77
N LEU A 66 -7.64 -5.00 2.82
CA LEU A 66 -7.13 -6.37 2.86
C LEU A 66 -7.65 -7.26 1.72
N PRO A 67 -8.97 -7.33 1.42
CA PRO A 67 -9.46 -8.19 0.34
C PRO A 67 -8.92 -7.78 -1.03
N VAL A 68 -8.80 -6.47 -1.30
CA VAL A 68 -8.32 -5.98 -2.60
C VAL A 68 -6.84 -6.31 -2.78
N THR A 69 -6.03 -6.05 -1.76
CA THR A 69 -4.57 -6.20 -1.84
C THR A 69 -4.12 -7.64 -1.81
N VAL A 70 -4.79 -8.51 -1.06
CA VAL A 70 -4.52 -9.96 -1.08
C VAL A 70 -4.77 -10.55 -2.46
N ASN A 71 -5.90 -10.22 -3.10
CA ASN A 71 -6.20 -10.68 -4.45
C ASN A 71 -5.17 -10.20 -5.48
N ARG A 72 -4.74 -8.94 -5.40
CA ARG A 72 -3.67 -8.40 -6.27
C ARG A 72 -2.32 -9.06 -6.01
N ALA A 73 -1.99 -9.38 -4.76
CA ALA A 73 -0.77 -10.10 -4.42
C ALA A 73 -0.75 -11.51 -5.05
N VAL A 74 -1.87 -12.22 -5.03
CA VAL A 74 -2.02 -13.52 -5.72
C VAL A 74 -1.81 -13.36 -7.23
N GLN A 75 -2.45 -12.37 -7.86
CA GLN A 75 -2.25 -12.11 -9.29
C GLN A 75 -0.78 -11.81 -9.63
N ALA A 76 -0.10 -11.02 -8.80
CA ALA A 76 1.31 -10.70 -9.00
C ALA A 76 2.23 -11.93 -8.82
N ALA A 77 1.95 -12.78 -7.82
CA ALA A 77 2.76 -13.96 -7.53
C ALA A 77 2.68 -15.04 -8.62
N PHE A 78 1.50 -15.20 -9.23
CA PHE A 78 1.23 -16.23 -10.23
C PHE A 78 1.14 -15.69 -11.66
N ALA A 79 1.52 -14.43 -11.90
CA ALA A 79 1.53 -13.84 -13.24
C ALA A 79 2.44 -14.65 -14.17
N VAL A 80 1.86 -15.20 -15.24
CA VAL A 80 2.63 -15.81 -16.34
C VAL A 80 3.39 -14.71 -17.04
N ARG A 81 4.72 -14.83 -17.11
CA ARG A 81 5.55 -13.96 -17.93
C ARG A 81 5.77 -14.68 -19.26
N GLU A 82 5.32 -14.10 -20.36
CA GLU A 82 5.80 -14.53 -21.67
C GLU A 82 7.33 -14.41 -21.65
N LYS A 83 8.02 -15.46 -22.11
CA LYS A 83 9.45 -15.36 -22.34
C LYS A 83 9.66 -14.28 -23.38
N ASP A 84 10.56 -13.33 -23.13
CA ASP A 84 11.09 -12.42 -24.13
C ASP A 84 11.57 -13.24 -25.33
N THR A 85 10.69 -13.41 -26.30
CA THR A 85 11.00 -14.04 -27.59
C THR A 85 11.44 -12.89 -28.49
N ALA A 86 12.53 -12.24 -28.12
CA ALA A 86 13.18 -11.20 -28.89
C ALA A 86 14.68 -11.51 -28.98
N LEU A 87 14.97 -12.66 -29.58
CA LEU A 87 16.24 -12.99 -30.21
C LEU A 87 15.90 -13.49 -31.61
N CYS A 88 15.74 -12.55 -32.54
CA CYS A 88 15.91 -12.71 -33.98
C CYS A 88 16.43 -11.38 -34.51
#